data_AF-A0A6B8N6W1-F1
#
_entry.id   AF-A0A6B8N6W1-F1
#
_cell.length_a   1.000
_cell.length_b   1.000
_cell.length_c   1.000
_cell.angle_alpha   90.00
_cell.angle_beta   90.00
_cell.angle_gamma   90.00
#
_symmetry.space_group_name_H-M   'P 1'
#
loop_
_entity.id
_entity.type
_entity.pdbx_description
1 polymer ?
#
loop_
_entity_poly.entity_id
_entity_poly.type
_entity_poly.pdbx_seq_one_letter_code
_entity_poly.pdbx_strand_id
1 'polypeptide(L)'
;MELLLLSNSTLPGKAWLEHALPTITGQLNGRRSAVFIPFAGVTQTWDDYTAKTAAVFGPMGVAVTGIHSVADPVSAIENAEIVIVGGGNTFQLLKECRERGLLAPIVDVVKRGALYVGWSAGANLACPTIRTTNDMPIVDPQGFDALGLFPLQINPHFTNALPEGNWIQVTQGHATLGGPNPTLVFRAGEEAVTLNAGHRF
;
A
#
# COMPACT_ATOMS: atom_id res chain seq x y z
N MET A 1 -3.97 -16.22 14.23
CA MET A 1 -3.35 -15.52 13.08
C MET A 1 -2.91 -14.17 13.57
N GLU A 2 -1.67 -13.78 13.30
CA GLU A 2 -1.06 -12.52 13.78
C GLU A 2 -0.81 -11.61 12.57
N LEU A 3 -1.47 -10.44 12.55
CA LEU A 3 -1.34 -9.46 11.47
C LEU A 3 -1.01 -8.08 12.04
N LEU A 4 -0.08 -7.37 11.40
CA LEU A 4 0.16 -5.95 11.59
C LEU A 4 -0.04 -5.22 10.25
N LEU A 5 -1.11 -4.43 10.16
CA LEU A 5 -1.55 -3.77 8.93
C LEU A 5 -1.46 -2.25 9.11
N LEU A 6 -0.38 -1.66 8.60
CA LEU A 6 -0.06 -0.24 8.75
C LEU A 6 -0.62 0.57 7.57
N SER A 7 -1.23 1.72 7.84
CA SER A 7 -1.76 2.60 6.79
C SER A 7 -0.64 3.13 5.89
N ASN A 8 0.46 3.60 6.49
CA ASN A 8 1.60 4.21 5.81
C ASN A 8 2.93 3.82 6.50
N SER A 9 4.06 4.10 5.85
CA SER A 9 5.37 3.72 6.40
C SER A 9 6.02 4.79 7.28
N THR A 10 5.66 6.06 7.14
CA THR A 10 6.42 7.16 7.73
C THR A 10 5.48 8.25 8.25
N LEU A 11 5.62 8.62 9.53
CA LEU A 11 4.94 9.79 10.09
C LEU A 11 5.73 11.07 9.78
N PRO A 12 5.08 12.25 9.78
CA PRO A 12 5.78 13.52 9.59
C PRO A 12 6.93 13.70 10.59
N GLY A 13 8.12 14.03 10.09
CA GLY A 13 9.32 14.25 10.91
C GLY A 13 9.95 12.99 11.54
N LYS A 14 9.52 11.79 11.13
CA LYS A 14 9.98 10.51 11.66
C LYS A 14 10.74 9.69 10.62
N ALA A 15 11.59 8.79 11.09
CA ALA A 15 12.28 7.84 10.21
C ALA A 15 11.27 6.83 9.63
N TRP A 16 11.67 6.19 8.53
CA TRP A 16 10.88 5.15 7.88
C TRP A 16 10.64 3.97 8.84
N LEU A 17 9.38 3.56 8.99
CA LEU A 17 8.86 2.57 9.95
C LEU A 17 9.08 2.87 11.44
N GLU A 18 9.65 4.01 11.82
CA GLU A 18 9.96 4.34 13.23
C GLU A 18 8.76 4.17 14.17
N HIS A 19 7.59 4.64 13.74
CA HIS A 19 6.35 4.57 14.51
C HIS A 19 5.83 3.14 14.73
N ALA A 20 6.23 2.19 13.87
CA ALA A 20 5.78 0.81 13.91
C ALA A 20 6.72 -0.09 14.71
N LEU A 21 7.97 0.33 14.96
CA LEU A 21 8.98 -0.52 15.60
C LEU A 21 8.54 -1.09 16.97
N PRO A 22 7.92 -0.31 17.88
CA PRO A 22 7.47 -0.85 19.17
C PRO A 22 6.41 -1.94 18.99
N THR A 23 5.45 -1.73 18.09
CA THR A 23 4.38 -2.69 17.80
C THR A 23 4.91 -3.96 17.14
N ILE A 24 5.80 -3.81 16.14
CA ILE A 24 6.48 -4.93 15.49
C ILE A 24 7.22 -5.75 16.55
N THR A 25 8.07 -5.11 17.35
CA THR A 25 8.88 -5.77 18.37
C THR A 25 8.02 -6.53 19.37
N GLY A 26 6.90 -5.93 19.82
CA GLY A 26 5.95 -6.57 20.73
C GLY A 26 5.22 -7.78 20.15
N GLN A 27 5.11 -7.89 18.82
CA GLN A 27 4.45 -9.02 18.15
C GLN A 27 5.41 -10.09 17.62
N LEU A 28 6.72 -9.87 17.65
CA LEU A 28 7.70 -10.85 17.16
C LEU A 28 7.57 -12.18 17.90
N ASN A 29 7.35 -12.17 19.23
CA ASN A 29 7.23 -13.38 20.07
C ASN A 29 8.32 -14.43 19.79
N GLY A 30 9.57 -13.99 19.67
CA GLY A 30 10.72 -14.86 19.44
C GLY A 30 11.02 -15.20 17.98
N ARG A 31 10.17 -14.81 17.02
CA ARG A 31 10.41 -15.01 15.58
C ARG A 31 11.62 -14.22 15.08
N ARG A 32 12.40 -14.81 14.19
CA ARG A 32 13.69 -14.29 13.69
C ARG A 32 13.87 -14.43 12.19
N SER A 33 13.19 -15.34 11.50
CA SER A 33 13.29 -15.48 10.04
C SER A 33 12.14 -14.78 9.33
N ALA A 34 12.47 -13.86 8.41
CA ALA A 34 11.49 -13.13 7.64
C ALA A 34 11.78 -13.23 6.14
N VAL A 35 10.72 -13.43 5.37
CA VAL A 35 10.73 -13.15 3.92
C VAL A 35 10.12 -11.79 3.67
N PHE A 36 10.73 -11.03 2.76
CA PHE A 36 10.23 -9.74 2.30
C PHE A 36 9.69 -9.85 0.88
N ILE A 37 8.47 -9.35 0.67
CA ILE A 37 7.78 -9.27 -0.62
C ILE A 37 7.92 -7.84 -1.15
N PRO A 38 8.86 -7.57 -2.08
CA PRO A 38 9.25 -6.22 -2.49
C PRO A 38 8.45 -5.70 -3.70
N PHE A 39 7.57 -6.52 -4.28
CA PHE A 39 7.02 -6.31 -5.62
C PHE A 39 6.18 -5.05 -5.81
N ALA A 40 5.74 -4.42 -4.72
CA ALA A 40 5.10 -3.12 -4.77
C ALA A 40 6.07 -2.00 -5.20
N GLY A 41 7.38 -2.17 -4.98
CA GLY A 41 8.40 -1.21 -5.37
C GLY A 41 8.52 -1.07 -6.89
N VAL A 42 8.32 0.15 -7.39
CA VAL A 42 8.38 0.49 -8.84
C VAL A 42 9.62 1.34 -9.15
N THR A 43 9.88 2.38 -8.35
CA THR A 43 10.92 3.39 -8.62
C THR A 43 12.27 3.11 -7.95
N GLN A 44 12.39 2.01 -7.22
CA GLN A 44 13.63 1.54 -6.60
C GLN A 44 13.76 0.04 -6.87
N THR A 45 14.99 -0.48 -6.86
CA THR A 45 15.20 -1.92 -7.05
C THR A 45 14.64 -2.71 -5.86
N TRP A 46 14.27 -3.96 -6.11
CA TRP A 46 13.83 -4.86 -5.05
C TRP A 46 14.96 -5.23 -4.09
N ASP A 47 16.22 -5.24 -4.56
CA ASP A 47 17.40 -5.41 -3.72
C ASP A 47 17.56 -4.25 -2.74
N ASP A 48 17.50 -3.00 -3.22
CA ASP A 48 17.58 -1.82 -2.36
C ASP A 48 16.44 -1.77 -1.35
N TYR A 49 15.22 -2.15 -1.77
CA TYR A 49 14.08 -2.21 -0.88
C TYR A 49 14.25 -3.29 0.20
N THR A 50 14.77 -4.45 -0.18
CA THR A 50 15.07 -5.54 0.75
C THR A 50 16.14 -5.12 1.75
N ALA A 51 17.24 -4.53 1.28
CA ALA A 51 18.33 -4.05 2.13
C ALA A 51 17.84 -2.99 3.13
N LYS A 52 17.01 -2.04 2.68
CA LYS A 52 16.38 -1.03 3.53
C LYS A 52 15.49 -1.65 4.61
N THR A 53 14.71 -2.67 4.25
CA THR A 53 13.85 -3.40 5.20
C THR A 53 14.69 -4.18 6.20
N ALA A 54 15.72 -4.90 5.73
CA ALA A 54 16.65 -5.64 6.57
C ALA A 54 17.35 -4.73 7.61
N ALA A 55 17.75 -3.52 7.21
CA ALA A 55 18.38 -2.56 8.11
C ALA A 55 17.47 -2.12 9.28
N VAL A 56 16.15 -2.07 9.07
CA VAL A 56 15.18 -1.73 10.12
C VAL A 56 14.91 -2.90 11.06
N PHE A 57 14.82 -4.11 10.52
CA PHE A 57 14.48 -5.32 11.27
C PHE A 57 15.68 -5.98 11.96
N GLY A 58 16.90 -5.76 11.43
CA GLY A 58 18.15 -6.30 11.97
C GLY A 58 18.39 -5.99 13.45
N PRO A 59 18.20 -4.73 13.93
CA PRO A 59 18.30 -4.41 15.35
C PRO A 59 17.33 -5.17 16.27
N MET A 60 16.24 -5.73 15.72
CA MET A 60 15.29 -6.57 16.46
C MET A 60 15.67 -8.06 16.45
N GLY A 61 16.80 -8.41 15.84
CA GLY A 61 17.27 -9.78 15.66
C GLY A 61 16.56 -10.52 14.52
N VAL A 62 15.88 -9.83 13.61
CA VAL A 62 15.16 -10.46 12.49
C VAL A 62 16.03 -10.45 11.24
N ALA A 63 16.31 -11.63 10.71
CA ALA A 63 16.97 -11.83 9.42
C ALA A 63 15.93 -11.74 8.29
N VAL A 64 16.11 -10.78 7.39
CA VAL A 64 15.20 -10.53 6.26
C VAL A 64 15.82 -11.03 4.96
N THR A 65 15.08 -11.85 4.22
CA THR A 65 15.45 -12.33 2.88
C THR A 65 14.44 -11.84 1.85
N GLY A 66 14.92 -11.18 0.78
CA GLY A 66 14.06 -10.75 -0.32
C GLY A 66 13.59 -11.95 -1.13
N ILE A 67 12.28 -12.08 -1.32
CA ILE A 67 11.72 -13.27 -1.98
C ILE A 67 12.09 -13.37 -3.47
N HIS A 68 12.49 -12.25 -4.08
CA HIS A 68 12.89 -12.19 -5.48
C HIS A 68 14.29 -12.76 -5.72
N SER A 69 15.12 -12.91 -4.68
CA SER A 69 16.51 -13.36 -4.80
C SER A 69 16.72 -14.83 -4.46
N VAL A 70 15.69 -15.57 -4.05
CA VAL A 70 15.79 -17.00 -3.69
C VAL A 70 15.43 -17.89 -4.87
N ALA A 71 16.05 -19.06 -4.95
CA ALA A 71 15.80 -20.02 -6.02
C ALA A 71 14.42 -20.67 -5.93
N ASP A 72 13.95 -20.93 -4.70
CA ASP A 72 12.63 -21.50 -4.42
C ASP A 72 11.83 -20.56 -3.49
N PRO A 73 11.05 -19.62 -4.06
CA PRO A 73 10.30 -18.65 -3.27
C PRO A 73 9.13 -19.30 -2.50
N VAL A 74 8.56 -20.40 -3.00
CA VAL A 74 7.46 -21.08 -2.29
C VAL A 74 8.00 -21.71 -1.00
N SER A 75 9.08 -22.49 -1.11
CA SER A 75 9.74 -23.09 0.05
C SER A 75 10.24 -22.04 1.05
N ALA A 76 10.79 -20.92 0.55
CA ALA A 76 11.21 -19.82 1.42
C ALA A 76 10.04 -19.23 2.24
N ILE A 77 8.86 -19.05 1.63
CA ILE A 77 7.65 -18.60 2.34
C ILE A 77 7.18 -19.65 3.34
N GLU A 78 7.13 -20.92 2.93
CA GLU A 78 6.62 -22.01 3.78
C GLU A 78 7.41 -22.22 5.08
N ASN A 79 8.69 -21.84 5.07
CA ASN A 79 9.61 -21.92 6.22
C ASN A 79 9.80 -20.59 6.96
N ALA A 80 9.16 -19.51 6.51
CA ALA A 80 9.30 -18.19 7.12
C ALA A 80 8.47 -18.09 8.41
N GLU A 81 9.04 -17.49 9.45
CA GLU A 81 8.29 -17.13 10.65
C GLU A 81 7.53 -15.82 10.48
N ILE A 82 7.99 -14.95 9.58
CA ILE A 82 7.43 -13.62 9.32
C ILE A 82 7.33 -13.40 7.80
N VAL A 83 6.17 -12.94 7.33
CA VAL A 83 5.97 -12.46 5.96
C VAL A 83 5.82 -10.95 6.01
N ILE A 84 6.79 -10.23 5.44
CA ILE A 84 6.81 -8.77 5.38
C ILE A 84 6.43 -8.34 3.96
N VAL A 85 5.41 -7.48 3.81
CA VAL A 85 4.94 -7.01 2.50
C VAL A 85 5.05 -5.50 2.40
N GLY A 86 5.86 -5.06 1.44
CA GLY A 86 6.16 -3.65 1.26
C GLY A 86 5.03 -2.83 0.64
N GLY A 87 5.07 -1.52 0.90
CA GLY A 87 4.28 -0.50 0.22
C GLY A 87 4.87 -0.10 -1.14
N GLY A 88 4.06 0.52 -1.99
CA GLY A 88 4.36 0.84 -3.38
C GLY A 88 3.08 0.75 -4.20
N ASN A 89 3.12 0.26 -5.44
CA ASN A 89 1.93 0.05 -6.25
C ASN A 89 1.26 -1.32 -5.97
N THR A 90 -0.02 -1.29 -5.57
CA THR A 90 -0.81 -2.46 -5.19
C THR A 90 -1.11 -3.39 -6.37
N PHE A 91 -1.31 -2.84 -7.58
CA PHE A 91 -1.57 -3.65 -8.78
C PHE A 91 -0.33 -4.46 -9.18
N GLN A 92 0.85 -3.83 -9.18
CA GLN A 92 2.11 -4.52 -9.44
C GLN A 92 2.41 -5.59 -8.38
N LEU A 93 2.19 -5.27 -7.10
CA LEU A 93 2.32 -6.22 -6.01
C LEU A 93 1.46 -7.46 -6.23
N LEU A 94 0.17 -7.27 -6.51
CA LEU A 94 -0.76 -8.39 -6.70
C LEU A 94 -0.40 -9.21 -7.95
N LYS A 95 -0.05 -8.55 -9.05
CA LYS A 95 0.36 -9.19 -10.31
C LYS A 95 1.55 -10.12 -10.09
N GLU A 96 2.65 -9.61 -9.52
CA GLU A 96 3.87 -10.39 -9.30
C GLU A 96 3.64 -11.54 -8.32
N CYS A 97 2.91 -11.31 -7.22
CA CYS A 97 2.56 -12.37 -6.28
C CYS A 97 1.73 -13.48 -6.95
N ARG A 98 0.80 -13.12 -7.85
CA ARG A 98 -0.05 -14.07 -8.57
C ARG A 98 0.74 -14.85 -9.61
N GLU A 99 1.49 -14.19 -10.47
CA GLU A 99 2.27 -14.82 -11.54
C GLU A 99 3.35 -15.77 -11.00
N ARG A 100 3.89 -15.47 -9.82
CA ARG A 100 4.87 -16.30 -9.12
C ARG A 100 4.23 -17.38 -8.24
N GLY A 101 2.90 -17.47 -8.19
CA GLY A 101 2.18 -18.48 -7.40
C GLY A 101 2.32 -18.32 -5.89
N LEU A 102 2.55 -17.10 -5.38
CA LEU A 102 2.90 -16.85 -3.98
C LEU A 102 1.68 -16.55 -3.09
N LEU A 103 0.52 -16.25 -3.66
CA LEU A 103 -0.68 -15.88 -2.89
C LEU A 103 -1.11 -16.99 -1.92
N ALA A 104 -1.27 -18.23 -2.40
CA ALA A 104 -1.65 -19.36 -1.54
C ALA A 104 -0.58 -19.70 -0.49
N PRO A 105 0.73 -19.83 -0.83
CA PRO A 105 1.78 -20.03 0.16
C PRO A 105 1.81 -18.99 1.29
N ILE A 106 1.62 -17.70 0.96
CA ILE A 106 1.54 -16.63 1.96
C ILE A 106 0.34 -16.86 2.89
N VAL A 107 -0.83 -17.16 2.33
CA VAL A 107 -2.04 -17.42 3.13
C VAL A 107 -1.82 -18.58 4.08
N ASP A 108 -1.25 -19.67 3.58
CA ASP A 108 -1.09 -20.91 4.34
C ASP A 108 -0.08 -20.76 5.47
N VAL A 109 1.08 -20.12 5.23
CA VAL A 109 2.07 -19.91 6.31
C VAL A 109 1.55 -18.97 7.39
N VAL A 110 0.80 -17.92 7.03
CA VAL A 110 0.21 -16.99 8.01
C VAL A 110 -0.89 -17.67 8.82
N LYS A 111 -1.72 -18.52 8.20
CA LYS A 111 -2.71 -19.34 8.91
C LYS A 111 -2.06 -20.37 9.85
N ARG A 112 -0.85 -20.88 9.51
CA ARG A 112 -0.05 -21.76 10.37
C ARG A 112 0.68 -21.03 11.51
N GLY A 113 0.61 -19.70 11.58
CA GLY A 113 1.09 -18.92 12.72
C GLY A 113 2.28 -18.00 12.42
N ALA A 114 2.71 -17.88 11.17
CA ALA A 114 3.63 -16.82 10.78
C ALA A 114 3.00 -15.44 11.01
N LEU A 115 3.83 -14.47 11.39
CA LEU A 115 3.42 -13.08 11.53
C LEU A 115 3.38 -12.42 10.15
N TYR A 116 2.26 -11.78 9.80
CA TYR A 116 2.19 -10.92 8.62
C TYR A 116 2.41 -9.45 9.02
N VAL A 117 3.34 -8.77 8.36
CA VAL A 117 3.55 -7.32 8.52
C VAL A 117 3.42 -6.65 7.16
N GLY A 118 2.41 -5.81 6.98
CA GLY A 118 2.17 -5.10 5.72
C GLY A 118 1.91 -3.61 5.93
N TRP A 119 2.46 -2.76 5.07
CA TRP A 119 2.15 -1.32 5.06
C TRP A 119 1.65 -0.85 3.70
N SER A 120 0.70 0.08 3.68
CA SER A 120 0.14 0.64 2.45
C SER A 120 -0.38 -0.47 1.51
N ALA A 121 0.27 -0.70 0.38
CA ALA A 121 -0.08 -1.79 -0.55
C ALA A 121 -0.06 -3.16 0.13
N GLY A 122 0.86 -3.41 1.07
CA GLY A 122 0.88 -4.64 1.87
C GLY A 122 -0.33 -4.77 2.80
N ALA A 123 -0.92 -3.66 3.26
CA ALA A 123 -2.17 -3.71 4.02
C ALA A 123 -3.36 -4.01 3.09
N ASN A 124 -3.39 -3.45 1.87
CA ASN A 124 -4.39 -3.82 0.87
C ASN A 124 -4.31 -5.32 0.50
N LEU A 125 -3.11 -5.87 0.30
CA LEU A 125 -2.93 -7.26 -0.11
C LEU A 125 -3.47 -8.26 0.93
N ALA A 126 -3.47 -7.90 2.22
CA ALA A 126 -4.01 -8.74 3.28
C ALA A 126 -5.55 -8.89 3.25
N CYS A 127 -6.26 -7.97 2.60
CA CYS A 127 -7.72 -7.93 2.53
C CYS A 127 -8.28 -8.98 1.54
N PRO A 128 -9.61 -9.14 1.40
CA PRO A 128 -10.16 -10.09 0.44
C PRO A 128 -9.88 -9.70 -1.02
N THR A 129 -9.81 -8.40 -1.31
CA THR A 129 -9.48 -7.90 -2.65
C THR A 129 -8.74 -6.56 -2.56
N ILE A 130 -8.10 -6.11 -3.63
CA ILE A 130 -7.45 -4.78 -3.68
C ILE A 130 -8.40 -3.62 -4.06
N ARG A 131 -9.73 -3.78 -3.89
CA ARG A 131 -10.75 -2.87 -4.45
C ARG A 131 -10.83 -1.49 -3.77
N THR A 132 -10.08 -1.30 -2.70
CA THR A 132 -10.00 -0.05 -1.92
C THR A 132 -8.57 0.52 -1.89
N THR A 133 -7.71 0.09 -2.83
CA THR A 133 -6.44 0.79 -3.07
C THR A 133 -6.70 2.15 -3.72
N ASN A 134 -5.87 3.14 -3.39
CA ASN A 134 -5.88 4.45 -4.07
C ASN A 134 -4.92 4.48 -5.27
N ASP A 135 -4.22 3.38 -5.52
CA ASP A 135 -3.16 3.35 -6.52
C ASP A 135 -3.72 3.40 -7.94
N MET A 136 -2.93 3.98 -8.84
CA MET A 136 -3.22 3.94 -10.27
C MET A 136 -3.02 2.50 -10.81
N PRO A 137 -3.92 1.98 -11.67
CA PRO A 137 -3.81 0.63 -12.25
C PRO A 137 -2.76 0.59 -13.38
N ILE A 138 -1.47 0.65 -13.01
CA ILE A 138 -0.36 0.70 -13.97
C ILE A 138 -0.09 -0.63 -14.69
N VAL A 139 -0.58 -1.74 -14.14
CA VAL A 139 -0.50 -3.09 -14.71
C VAL A 139 -1.78 -3.87 -14.38
N ASP A 140 -2.13 -4.87 -15.19
CA ASP A 140 -3.28 -5.74 -14.94
C ASP A 140 -2.87 -6.95 -14.05
N PRO A 141 -3.40 -7.08 -12.83
CA PRO A 141 -3.11 -8.21 -11.93
C PRO A 141 -3.87 -9.49 -12.27
N GLN A 142 -4.65 -9.53 -13.36
CA GLN A 142 -5.46 -10.69 -13.78
C GLN A 142 -6.52 -11.10 -12.75
N GLY A 143 -7.11 -10.12 -12.08
CA GLY A 143 -8.10 -10.29 -11.01
C GLY A 143 -7.75 -9.50 -9.76
N PHE A 144 -8.76 -9.14 -8.96
CA PHE A 144 -8.57 -8.28 -7.78
C PHE A 144 -8.60 -9.02 -6.45
N ASP A 145 -8.94 -10.31 -6.45
CA ASP A 145 -8.84 -11.19 -5.28
C ASP A 145 -7.42 -11.21 -4.74
N ALA A 146 -7.30 -11.06 -3.42
CA ALA A 146 -6.03 -10.95 -2.70
C ALA A 146 -5.94 -12.06 -1.63
N LEU A 147 -5.24 -11.82 -0.52
CA LEU A 147 -4.93 -12.90 0.43
C LEU A 147 -6.13 -13.33 1.29
N GLY A 148 -7.10 -12.44 1.53
CA GLY A 148 -8.26 -12.75 2.37
C GLY A 148 -7.90 -13.11 3.82
N LEU A 149 -6.76 -12.62 4.32
CA LEU A 149 -6.32 -12.81 5.70
C LEU A 149 -7.09 -11.89 6.67
N PHE A 150 -7.40 -10.68 6.24
CA PHE A 150 -8.24 -9.76 6.98
C PHE A 150 -9.63 -9.68 6.31
N PRO A 151 -10.74 -9.86 7.04
CA PRO A 151 -12.06 -10.03 6.41
C PRO A 151 -12.69 -8.72 5.92
N LEU A 152 -12.19 -7.57 6.35
CA LEU A 152 -12.69 -6.25 5.94
C LEU A 152 -11.79 -5.64 4.85
N GLN A 153 -12.31 -4.61 4.18
CA GLN A 153 -11.51 -3.81 3.25
C GLN A 153 -10.82 -2.66 3.98
N ILE A 154 -9.54 -2.48 3.68
CA ILE A 154 -8.75 -1.34 4.16
C ILE A 154 -8.59 -0.35 3.01
N ASN A 155 -8.92 0.92 3.24
CA ASN A 155 -8.47 2.03 2.41
C ASN A 155 -7.31 2.73 3.14
N PRO A 156 -6.04 2.41 2.82
CA PRO A 156 -4.90 3.05 3.47
C PRO A 156 -4.78 4.51 3.01
N HIS A 157 -4.01 5.32 3.74
CA HIS A 157 -3.86 6.76 3.48
C HIS A 157 -5.20 7.52 3.43
N PHE A 158 -6.21 7.02 4.13
CA PHE A 158 -7.54 7.62 4.11
C PHE A 158 -7.48 9.09 4.53
N THR A 159 -8.01 9.93 3.65
CA THR A 159 -8.36 11.31 3.93
C THR A 159 -9.61 11.63 3.11
N ASN A 160 -10.54 12.36 3.71
CA ASN A 160 -11.69 12.92 2.97
C ASN A 160 -11.41 14.36 2.51
N ALA A 161 -10.20 14.86 2.72
CA ALA A 161 -9.77 16.15 2.20
C ALA A 161 -9.46 16.02 0.71
N LEU A 162 -9.87 17.02 -0.06
CA LEU A 162 -9.42 17.24 -1.43
C LEU A 162 -8.46 18.44 -1.41
N PRO A 163 -7.53 18.58 -2.39
CA PRO A 163 -6.79 19.82 -2.55
C PRO A 163 -7.77 21.00 -2.52
N GLU A 164 -7.43 22.08 -1.81
CA GLU A 164 -8.23 23.30 -1.85
C GLU A 164 -8.26 23.84 -3.29
N GLY A 165 -9.29 23.48 -4.03
CA GLY A 165 -9.58 23.96 -5.38
C GLY A 165 -10.80 24.87 -5.41
N ASN A 166 -11.27 25.19 -6.60
CA ASN A 166 -12.61 25.73 -6.76
C ASN A 166 -13.62 24.60 -6.83
N TRP A 167 -14.63 24.66 -5.97
CA TRP A 167 -15.63 23.62 -5.83
C TRP A 167 -16.87 24.12 -6.55
N ILE A 168 -17.43 23.29 -7.43
CA ILE A 168 -18.78 23.52 -7.91
C ILE A 168 -19.72 23.06 -6.80
N GLN A 169 -20.41 23.99 -6.16
CA GLN A 169 -21.50 23.69 -5.24
C GLN A 169 -22.81 23.63 -6.04
N VAL A 170 -23.52 22.50 -5.95
CA VAL A 170 -24.85 22.37 -6.53
C VAL A 170 -25.91 22.46 -5.43
N THR A 171 -26.74 23.50 -5.51
CA THR A 171 -27.87 23.71 -4.58
C THR A 171 -29.11 24.11 -5.36
N GLN A 172 -30.24 23.44 -5.10
CA GLN A 172 -31.53 23.71 -5.76
C GLN A 172 -31.45 23.71 -7.30
N GLY A 173 -30.63 22.83 -7.88
CA GLY A 173 -30.46 22.75 -9.34
C GLY A 173 -29.55 23.83 -9.94
N HIS A 174 -28.84 24.61 -9.12
CA HIS A 174 -27.88 25.61 -9.57
C HIS A 174 -26.46 25.26 -9.16
N ALA A 175 -25.54 25.35 -10.10
CA ALA A 175 -24.13 25.14 -9.89
C ALA A 175 -23.43 26.49 -9.68
N THR A 176 -22.70 26.64 -8.58
CA THR A 176 -21.96 27.87 -8.24
C THR A 176 -20.51 27.54 -7.96
N LEU A 177 -19.58 28.36 -8.46
CA LEU A 177 -18.17 28.27 -8.11
C LEU A 177 -17.93 28.77 -6.68
N GLY A 178 -17.26 27.98 -5.85
CA GLY A 178 -16.72 28.39 -4.56
C GLY A 178 -15.20 28.14 -4.49
N GLY A 179 -14.55 28.56 -3.41
CA GLY A 179 -13.10 28.40 -3.20
C GLY A 179 -12.31 29.71 -3.28
N PRO A 180 -11.05 29.74 -2.79
CA PRO A 180 -10.23 30.95 -2.70
C PRO A 180 -9.46 31.29 -4.00
N ASN A 181 -9.48 30.42 -5.01
CA ASN A 181 -8.68 30.56 -6.22
C ASN A 181 -9.55 31.00 -7.42
N PRO A 182 -9.01 31.59 -8.50
CA PRO A 182 -9.75 31.80 -9.74
C PRO A 182 -9.95 30.48 -10.52
N THR A 183 -11.11 30.29 -11.17
CA THR A 183 -11.39 29.15 -12.06
C THR A 183 -11.14 29.56 -13.51
N LEU A 184 -10.56 28.68 -14.33
CA LEU A 184 -10.42 28.91 -15.77
C LEU A 184 -11.37 28.00 -16.55
N VAL A 185 -12.14 28.59 -17.46
CA VAL A 185 -12.98 27.87 -18.42
C VAL A 185 -12.30 27.90 -19.79
N PHE A 186 -12.09 26.72 -20.35
CA PHE A 186 -11.53 26.54 -21.68
C PHE A 186 -12.65 26.14 -22.64
N ARG A 187 -12.72 26.80 -23.77
CA ARG A 187 -13.58 26.44 -24.91
C ARG A 187 -12.70 26.23 -26.13
N ALA A 188 -13.06 25.26 -26.97
CA ALA A 188 -12.23 24.89 -28.11
C ALA A 188 -12.05 26.08 -29.06
N GLY A 189 -10.81 26.48 -29.30
CA GLY A 189 -10.47 27.61 -30.18
C GLY A 189 -10.64 29.00 -29.55
N GLU A 190 -10.94 29.09 -28.26
CA GLU A 190 -11.10 30.36 -27.53
C GLU A 190 -10.00 30.52 -26.46
N GLU A 191 -9.72 31.76 -26.07
CA GLU A 191 -8.86 32.03 -24.91
C GLU A 191 -9.54 31.57 -23.61
N ALA A 192 -8.72 31.22 -22.61
CA ALA A 192 -9.21 30.81 -21.31
C ALA A 192 -9.92 31.98 -20.60
N VAL A 193 -11.14 31.75 -20.13
CA VAL A 193 -11.92 32.75 -19.39
C VAL A 193 -11.78 32.51 -17.89
N THR A 194 -11.37 33.53 -17.15
CA THR A 194 -11.32 33.50 -15.69
C THR A 194 -12.71 33.73 -15.10
N LEU A 195 -13.16 32.79 -14.27
CA LEU A 195 -14.36 32.87 -13.46
C LEU A 195 -13.99 33.02 -11.98
N ASN A 196 -14.62 33.99 -11.32
CA ASN A 196 -14.45 34.22 -9.89
C ASN A 196 -15.39 33.33 -9.07
N ALA A 197 -15.08 33.18 -7.78
CA ALA A 197 -16.01 32.60 -6.81
C ALA A 197 -17.36 33.35 -6.84
N GLY A 198 -18.45 32.62 -6.67
CA GLY A 198 -19.83 33.10 -6.80
C GLY A 198 -20.39 33.05 -8.22
N HIS A 199 -19.58 32.74 -9.24
CA HIS A 199 -20.11 32.57 -10.60
C HIS A 199 -21.08 31.38 -10.65
N ARG A 200 -22.25 31.61 -11.24
CA ARG A 200 -23.32 30.62 -11.40
C ARG A 200 -23.36 30.16 -12.86
N PHE A 201 -23.28 28.84 -13.06
CA PHE A 201 -23.40 28.21 -14.37
C PHE A 201 -24.86 28.08 -14.80
#